data_AF-A0A842NAK2-F1
#
_entry.id   AF-A0A842NAK2-F1
#
_cell.length_a   1.000
_cell.length_b   1.000
_cell.length_c   1.000
_cell.angle_alpha   90.00
_cell.angle_beta   90.00
_cell.angle_gamma   90.00
#
_symmetry.space_group_name_H-M   'P 1'
#
loop_
_entity.id
_entity.type
_entity.pdbx_description
1 polymer ?
#
loop_
_entity_poly.entity_id
_entity_poly.type
_entity_poly.pdbx_seq_one_letter_code
_entity_poly.pdbx_strand_id
1 'polypeptide(L)'
;ATMTSACENFAKTIRLMAGYELVTEGFREGQVGSSIMPHKMNTRSTERVCALSELVKMYADGASRLAGDQWEEGDVSCSAIRRVLIPDAFYASDGIVETTLNVLNQMESYPAVISKEVDRYLPFLATTEVLAIAVKSGIGREEAHGVIKKHAIAEALGMRKQGLSGNRLMINLASEPLFKEAGITEEKLSSLLQDKRHFIGNADRQIDAVIEKCGELLERHEKAASYEPGGIL
;
A
#
# COMPACT_ATOMS: atom_id res chain seq x y z
N ALA A 1 2.04 -13.19 -17.86
CA ALA A 1 0.82 -12.90 -17.08
C ALA A 1 1.06 -12.96 -15.57
N THR A 2 1.36 -14.12 -14.98
CA THR A 2 1.52 -14.23 -13.51
C THR A 2 2.66 -13.37 -12.94
N MET A 3 3.83 -13.40 -13.58
CA MET A 3 4.99 -12.59 -13.16
C MET A 3 4.65 -11.10 -13.11
N THR A 4 3.96 -10.58 -14.13
CA THR A 4 3.65 -9.15 -14.24
C THR A 4 2.56 -8.71 -13.27
N SER A 5 1.74 -9.64 -12.75
CA SER A 5 0.72 -9.32 -11.74
C SER A 5 1.30 -8.78 -10.43
N ALA A 6 2.49 -9.24 -10.02
CA ALA A 6 3.16 -8.71 -8.84
C ALA A 6 3.58 -7.25 -9.02
N CYS A 7 4.20 -6.92 -10.16
CA CYS A 7 4.56 -5.55 -10.53
C CYS A 7 3.32 -4.64 -10.64
N GLU A 8 2.24 -5.13 -11.25
CA GLU A 8 0.98 -4.39 -11.35
C GLU A 8 0.37 -4.09 -9.97
N ASN A 9 0.37 -5.06 -9.05
CA ASN A 9 -0.15 -4.88 -7.70
C ASN A 9 0.67 -3.85 -6.91
N PHE A 10 2.01 -3.96 -6.99
CA PHE A 10 2.93 -2.97 -6.44
C PHE A 10 2.64 -1.57 -7.00
N ALA A 11 2.59 -1.44 -8.32
CA ALA A 11 2.34 -0.16 -8.99
C ALA A 11 0.99 0.47 -8.60
N LYS A 12 -0.09 -0.32 -8.50
CA LYS A 12 -1.40 0.17 -8.02
C LYS A 12 -1.31 0.67 -6.58
N THR A 13 -0.58 -0.03 -5.71
CA THR A 13 -0.39 0.37 -4.32
C THR A 13 0.38 1.68 -4.20
N ILE A 14 1.48 1.83 -4.97
CA ILE A 14 2.24 3.09 -5.03
C ILE A 14 1.36 4.25 -5.50
N ARG A 15 0.55 4.05 -6.56
CA ARG A 15 -0.36 5.08 -7.08
C ARG A 15 -1.38 5.55 -6.03
N LEU A 16 -1.93 4.62 -5.26
CA LEU A 16 -2.85 4.95 -4.16
C LEU A 16 -2.12 5.73 -3.06
N MET A 17 -0.97 5.23 -2.60
CA MET A 17 -0.18 5.89 -1.55
C MET A 17 0.29 7.29 -1.96
N ALA A 18 0.65 7.50 -3.22
CA ALA A 18 1.01 8.81 -3.75
C ALA A 18 -0.19 9.77 -3.79
N GLY A 19 -1.40 9.25 -4.05
CA GLY A 19 -2.64 10.04 -3.95
C GLY A 19 -2.93 10.56 -2.54
N TYR A 20 -2.39 9.89 -1.51
CA TYR A 20 -2.40 10.33 -0.11
C TYR A 20 -1.11 11.04 0.31
N GLU A 21 -0.21 11.35 -0.63
CA GLU A 21 1.08 12.00 -0.38
C GLU A 21 2.00 11.21 0.58
N LEU A 22 1.80 9.89 0.69
CA LEU A 22 2.57 9.03 1.61
C LEU A 22 3.92 8.62 1.00
N VAL A 23 3.96 8.49 -0.32
CA VAL A 23 5.13 8.09 -1.10
C VAL A 23 5.19 8.85 -2.42
N THR A 24 6.34 8.82 -3.08
CA THR A 24 6.51 9.17 -4.50
C THR A 24 7.16 8.00 -5.23
N GLU A 25 6.90 7.86 -6.53
CA GLU A 25 7.62 6.89 -7.37
C GLU A 25 9.06 7.33 -7.72
N GLY A 26 9.44 8.52 -7.26
CA GLY A 26 10.75 9.14 -7.49
C GLY A 26 10.65 10.39 -8.35
N PHE A 27 11.64 11.27 -8.21
CA PHE A 27 11.76 12.50 -9.00
C PHE A 27 13.23 12.75 -9.31
N ARG A 28 13.62 12.61 -10.58
CA ARG A 28 14.99 12.95 -10.95
C ARG A 28 15.20 14.45 -10.92
N GLU A 29 16.36 14.89 -10.44
CA GLU A 29 16.76 16.29 -10.49
C GLU A 29 16.73 16.79 -11.95
N GLY A 30 15.94 17.82 -12.23
CA GLY A 30 15.70 18.33 -13.59
C GLY A 30 14.51 17.72 -14.34
N GLN A 31 13.84 16.70 -13.79
CA GLN A 31 12.59 16.18 -14.35
C GLN A 31 11.49 17.22 -14.19
N VAL A 32 10.83 17.63 -15.28
CA VAL A 32 9.65 18.49 -15.19
C VAL A 32 8.44 17.59 -14.93
N GLY A 33 8.00 17.47 -13.67
CA GLY A 33 6.82 16.67 -13.33
C GLY A 33 5.56 17.17 -14.02
N SER A 34 5.13 18.38 -13.64
CA SER A 34 4.10 19.17 -14.31
C SER A 34 4.68 20.55 -14.60
N SER A 35 4.59 21.01 -15.85
CA SER A 35 5.18 22.28 -16.31
C SER A 35 4.72 23.53 -15.53
N ILE A 36 3.63 23.41 -14.76
CA ILE A 36 2.99 24.54 -14.04
C ILE A 36 2.79 24.23 -12.54
N MET A 37 2.89 22.96 -12.09
CA MET A 37 2.59 22.57 -10.70
C MET A 37 3.76 21.82 -10.05
N PRO A 38 4.72 22.53 -9.42
CA PRO A 38 5.95 21.93 -8.87
C PRO A 38 5.71 20.91 -7.76
N HIS A 39 4.59 21.03 -7.02
CA HIS A 39 4.23 20.11 -5.95
C HIS A 39 3.54 18.82 -6.45
N LYS A 40 3.11 18.79 -7.73
CA LYS A 40 2.35 17.66 -8.26
C LYS A 40 3.30 16.55 -8.72
N MET A 41 3.56 15.61 -7.83
CA MET A 41 4.27 14.37 -8.11
C MET A 41 3.31 13.38 -8.78
N ASN A 42 3.45 13.18 -10.08
CA ASN A 42 2.65 12.20 -10.82
C ASN A 42 3.26 10.80 -10.69
N THR A 43 2.43 9.77 -10.87
CA THR A 43 2.83 8.36 -10.81
C THR A 43 2.87 7.73 -12.21
N ARG A 44 3.58 8.38 -13.16
CA ARG A 44 3.56 8.03 -14.59
C ARG A 44 4.18 6.67 -14.87
N SER A 45 5.23 6.31 -14.15
CA SER A 45 6.00 5.07 -14.33
C SER A 45 5.17 3.88 -13.84
N THR A 46 4.56 4.01 -12.67
CA THR A 46 3.65 3.00 -12.13
C THR A 46 2.33 2.91 -12.93
N GLU A 47 1.84 4.01 -13.51
CA GLU A 47 0.75 3.96 -14.50
C GLU A 47 1.13 3.17 -15.76
N ARG A 48 2.36 3.37 -16.27
CA ARG A 48 2.89 2.59 -17.41
C ARG A 48 3.00 1.11 -17.08
N VAL A 49 3.47 0.74 -15.88
CA VAL A 49 3.52 -0.66 -15.42
C VAL A 49 2.12 -1.29 -15.46
N CYS A 50 1.09 -0.59 -14.97
CA CYS A 50 -0.28 -1.10 -15.04
C CYS A 50 -0.76 -1.27 -16.49
N ALA A 51 -0.49 -0.31 -17.37
CA ALA A 51 -0.92 -0.36 -18.77
C ALA A 51 -0.25 -1.52 -19.54
N LEU A 52 1.07 -1.69 -19.40
CA LEU A 52 1.80 -2.80 -20.02
C LEU A 52 1.35 -4.15 -19.45
N SER A 53 1.03 -4.21 -18.15
CA SER A 53 0.52 -5.45 -17.54
C SER A 53 -0.81 -5.89 -18.14
N GLU A 54 -1.66 -4.95 -18.56
CA GLU A 54 -2.89 -5.26 -19.27
C GLU A 54 -2.62 -5.81 -20.68
N LEU A 55 -1.66 -5.23 -21.41
CA LEU A 55 -1.22 -5.77 -22.70
C LEU A 55 -0.73 -7.22 -22.56
N VAL A 56 0.07 -7.53 -21.53
CA VAL A 56 0.54 -8.91 -21.27
C VAL A 56 -0.62 -9.88 -21.03
N LYS A 57 -1.71 -9.45 -20.38
CA LYS A 57 -2.92 -10.28 -20.22
C LYS A 57 -3.64 -10.47 -21.56
N MET A 58 -3.75 -9.43 -22.38
CA MET A 58 -4.34 -9.51 -23.71
C MET A 58 -3.55 -10.48 -24.61
N TYR A 59 -2.22 -10.44 -24.57
CA TYR A 59 -1.38 -11.40 -25.28
C TYR A 59 -1.57 -12.82 -24.73
N ALA A 60 -1.72 -13.00 -23.42
CA ALA A 60 -2.01 -14.32 -22.84
C ALA A 60 -3.39 -14.85 -23.28
N ASP A 61 -4.43 -14.02 -23.35
CA ASP A 61 -5.73 -14.39 -23.92
C ASP A 61 -5.59 -14.82 -25.38
N GLY A 62 -4.89 -14.02 -26.19
CA GLY A 62 -4.59 -14.35 -27.57
C GLY A 62 -3.87 -15.69 -27.74
N ALA A 63 -2.96 -16.02 -26.80
CA ALA A 63 -2.20 -17.27 -26.86
C ALA A 63 -3.10 -18.46 -26.50
N SER A 64 -4.01 -18.28 -25.55
CA SER A 64 -4.98 -19.32 -25.17
C SER A 64 -5.87 -19.73 -26.35
N ARG A 65 -6.16 -18.81 -27.27
CA ARG A 65 -6.96 -19.09 -28.48
C ARG A 65 -6.24 -19.98 -29.49
N LEU A 66 -4.91 -20.04 -29.46
CA LEU A 66 -4.14 -20.97 -30.30
C LEU A 66 -4.12 -22.39 -29.71
N ALA A 67 -4.37 -22.54 -28.41
CA ALA A 67 -4.36 -23.84 -27.75
C ALA A 67 -5.64 -24.62 -28.09
N GLY A 68 -5.48 -25.73 -28.80
CA GLY A 68 -6.62 -26.56 -29.26
C GLY A 68 -7.26 -26.11 -30.57
N ASP A 69 -6.73 -25.06 -31.20
CA ASP A 69 -7.19 -24.57 -32.51
C ASP A 69 -6.43 -25.21 -33.68
N GLN A 70 -5.30 -25.87 -33.42
CA GLN A 70 -4.50 -26.54 -34.46
C GLN A 70 -5.23 -27.76 -35.03
N TRP A 71 -5.39 -27.80 -36.35
CA TRP A 71 -5.98 -28.94 -37.06
C TRP A 71 -4.90 -29.94 -37.48
N GLU A 72 -5.12 -31.23 -37.19
CA GLU A 72 -4.21 -32.33 -37.55
C GLU A 72 -2.74 -32.03 -37.17
N GLU A 73 -1.78 -32.18 -38.08
CA GLU A 73 -0.35 -31.88 -37.85
C GLU A 73 -0.01 -30.37 -37.85
N GLY A 74 -0.95 -29.51 -38.28
CA GLY A 74 -0.85 -28.05 -38.21
C GLY A 74 -0.83 -27.30 -39.55
N ASP A 75 -1.02 -25.98 -39.47
CA ASP A 75 -1.07 -25.06 -40.60
C ASP A 75 -0.40 -23.69 -40.30
N VAL A 76 -0.54 -22.73 -41.23
CA VAL A 76 0.12 -21.41 -41.14
C VAL A 76 -0.74 -20.34 -40.44
N SER A 77 -1.97 -20.65 -40.04
CA SER A 77 -2.89 -19.69 -39.39
C SER A 77 -2.28 -19.07 -38.11
N CYS A 78 -1.55 -19.89 -37.34
CA CYS A 78 -0.88 -19.45 -36.12
C CYS A 78 0.32 -18.51 -36.38
N SER A 79 0.89 -18.47 -37.59
CA SER A 79 2.12 -17.75 -37.91
C SER A 79 1.99 -16.25 -37.69
N ALA A 80 0.93 -15.62 -38.23
CA ALA A 80 0.73 -14.18 -38.10
C ALA A 80 0.50 -13.76 -36.65
N ILE A 81 -0.28 -14.54 -35.89
CA ILE A 81 -0.57 -14.26 -34.48
C ILE A 81 0.69 -14.40 -33.64
N ARG A 82 1.45 -15.50 -33.80
CA ARG A 82 2.68 -15.76 -33.03
C ARG A 82 3.76 -14.72 -33.29
N ARG A 83 3.84 -14.16 -34.49
CA ARG A 83 4.80 -13.10 -34.86
C ARG A 83 4.56 -11.77 -34.15
N VAL A 84 3.34 -11.51 -33.70
CA VAL A 84 3.00 -10.31 -32.91
C VAL A 84 3.05 -10.66 -31.43
N LEU A 85 2.29 -11.68 -31.05
CA LEU A 85 2.02 -11.99 -29.66
C LEU A 85 3.28 -12.34 -28.87
N ILE A 86 4.13 -13.23 -29.39
CA ILE A 86 5.30 -13.72 -28.67
C ILE A 86 6.30 -12.59 -28.40
N PRO A 87 6.82 -11.87 -29.42
CA PRO A 87 7.79 -10.81 -29.16
C PRO A 87 7.20 -9.67 -28.32
N ASP A 88 5.98 -9.23 -28.61
CA ASP A 88 5.38 -8.12 -27.87
C ASP A 88 5.11 -8.48 -26.40
N ALA A 89 4.74 -9.72 -26.09
CA ALA A 89 4.60 -10.18 -24.72
C ALA A 89 5.93 -10.14 -23.96
N PHE A 90 7.05 -10.47 -24.61
CA PHE A 90 8.38 -10.34 -24.02
C PHE A 90 8.79 -8.88 -23.85
N TYR A 91 8.60 -8.03 -24.86
CA TYR A 91 8.93 -6.60 -24.76
C TYR A 91 8.10 -5.88 -23.69
N ALA A 92 6.81 -6.19 -23.60
CA ALA A 92 5.95 -5.63 -22.56
C ALA A 92 6.37 -6.11 -21.17
N SER A 93 6.70 -7.40 -21.02
CA SER A 93 7.16 -7.96 -19.74
C SER A 93 8.50 -7.39 -19.30
N ASP A 94 9.45 -7.26 -20.22
CA ASP A 94 10.76 -6.64 -19.99
C ASP A 94 10.60 -5.17 -19.59
N GLY A 95 9.83 -4.39 -20.36
CA GLY A 95 9.53 -3.00 -20.06
C GLY A 95 8.84 -2.79 -18.70
N ILE A 96 8.01 -3.74 -18.25
CA ILE A 96 7.42 -3.73 -16.90
C ILE A 96 8.49 -3.89 -15.82
N VAL A 97 9.42 -4.84 -16.01
CA VAL A 97 10.51 -5.08 -15.05
C VAL A 97 11.45 -3.88 -15.00
N GLU A 98 11.89 -3.37 -16.15
CA GLU A 98 12.71 -2.16 -16.27
C GLU A 98 12.08 -0.96 -15.54
N THR A 99 10.79 -0.74 -15.78
CA THR A 99 10.06 0.38 -15.16
C THR A 99 9.89 0.19 -13.66
N THR A 100 9.63 -1.04 -13.23
CA THR A 100 9.47 -1.35 -11.80
C THR A 100 10.78 -1.19 -11.05
N LEU A 101 11.91 -1.65 -11.61
CA LEU A 101 13.25 -1.48 -11.02
C LEU A 101 13.62 0.00 -10.88
N ASN A 102 13.36 0.81 -11.91
CA ASN A 102 13.59 2.26 -11.83
C ASN A 102 12.78 2.91 -10.69
N VAL A 103 11.51 2.51 -10.53
CA VAL A 103 10.66 3.00 -9.44
C VAL A 103 11.23 2.55 -8.09
N LEU A 104 11.61 1.29 -7.93
CA LEU A 104 12.19 0.79 -6.67
C LEU A 104 13.48 1.52 -6.30
N ASN A 105 14.31 1.88 -7.28
CA ASN A 105 15.55 2.62 -7.07
C ASN A 105 15.35 4.10 -6.70
N GLN A 106 14.21 4.70 -7.07
CA GLN A 106 13.98 6.15 -6.95
C GLN A 106 12.86 6.51 -5.97
N MET A 107 12.01 5.55 -5.59
CA MET A 107 10.87 5.82 -4.73
C MET A 107 11.28 6.31 -3.35
N GLU A 108 10.51 7.25 -2.82
CA GLU A 108 10.72 7.80 -1.48
C GLU A 108 9.42 7.71 -0.68
N SER A 109 9.56 7.62 0.64
CA SER A 109 8.44 7.69 1.58
C SER A 109 8.48 9.01 2.35
N TYR A 110 7.33 9.46 2.83
CA TYR A 110 7.20 10.69 3.61
C TYR A 110 6.73 10.38 5.04
N PRO A 111 7.66 10.01 5.96
CA PRO A 111 7.32 9.61 7.33
C PRO A 111 6.46 10.62 8.10
N ALA A 112 6.61 11.92 7.84
CA ALA A 112 5.81 12.96 8.48
C ALA A 112 4.33 12.88 8.08
N VAL A 113 4.04 12.63 6.79
CA VAL A 113 2.67 12.48 6.29
C VAL A 113 2.07 11.16 6.77
N ILE A 114 2.86 10.08 6.72
CA ILE A 114 2.47 8.76 7.25
C ILE A 114 2.13 8.87 8.73
N SER A 115 2.98 9.50 9.55
CA SER A 115 2.72 9.66 10.98
C SER A 115 1.42 10.43 11.22
N LYS A 116 1.17 11.51 10.47
CA LYS A 116 -0.05 12.31 10.60
C LYS A 116 -1.31 11.52 10.25
N GLU A 117 -1.25 10.66 9.23
CA GLU A 117 -2.36 9.76 8.90
C GLU A 117 -2.56 8.71 10.00
N VAL A 118 -1.50 8.11 10.51
CA VAL A 118 -1.57 7.16 11.62
C VAL A 118 -2.19 7.82 12.86
N ASP A 119 -1.72 9.01 13.25
CA ASP A 119 -2.24 9.76 14.41
C ASP A 119 -3.73 10.10 14.27
N ARG A 120 -4.20 10.28 13.05
CA ARG A 120 -5.60 10.54 12.75
C ARG A 120 -6.50 9.32 13.03
N TYR A 121 -6.02 8.11 12.78
CA TYR A 121 -6.84 6.89 12.83
C TYR A 121 -6.54 5.97 14.01
N LEU A 122 -5.32 6.00 14.56
CA LEU A 122 -4.87 5.13 15.65
C LEU A 122 -5.78 5.19 16.90
N PRO A 123 -6.34 6.35 17.31
CA PRO A 123 -7.26 6.38 18.45
C PRO A 123 -8.50 5.52 18.25
N PHE A 124 -9.01 5.40 17.02
CA PHE A 124 -10.13 4.50 16.73
C PHE A 124 -9.72 3.03 16.82
N LEU A 125 -8.52 2.69 16.34
CA LEU A 125 -7.99 1.33 16.38
C LEU A 125 -7.69 0.87 17.81
N ALA A 126 -7.24 1.78 18.67
CA ALA A 126 -6.94 1.53 20.08
C ALA A 126 -8.19 1.34 20.97
N THR A 127 -9.41 1.48 20.44
CA THR A 127 -10.66 1.40 21.24
C THR A 127 -10.86 0.07 21.96
N THR A 128 -10.27 -1.02 21.47
CA THR A 128 -10.28 -2.34 22.12
C THR A 128 -9.45 -2.36 23.40
N GLU A 129 -8.29 -1.70 23.41
CA GLU A 129 -7.45 -1.54 24.60
C GLU A 129 -8.09 -0.57 25.59
N VAL A 130 -8.70 0.50 25.10
CA VAL A 130 -9.48 1.43 25.94
C VAL A 130 -10.62 0.70 26.66
N LEU A 131 -11.34 -0.19 25.95
CA LEU A 131 -12.37 -1.03 26.55
C LEU A 131 -11.79 -1.94 27.64
N ALA A 132 -10.61 -2.54 27.40
CA ALA A 132 -9.95 -3.37 28.39
C ALA A 132 -9.55 -2.58 29.65
N ILE A 133 -9.08 -1.34 29.50
CA ILE A 133 -8.82 -0.44 30.63
C ILE A 133 -10.10 -0.14 31.39
N ALA A 134 -11.18 0.22 30.69
CA ALA A 134 -12.46 0.55 31.31
C ALA A 134 -13.01 -0.60 32.17
N VAL A 135 -12.96 -1.83 31.63
CA VAL A 135 -13.38 -3.04 32.37
C VAL A 135 -12.49 -3.29 33.58
N LYS A 136 -11.16 -3.14 33.44
CA LYS A 136 -10.22 -3.27 34.58
C LYS A 136 -10.42 -2.19 35.65
N SER A 137 -10.90 -1.01 35.27
CA SER A 137 -11.27 0.08 36.16
C SER A 137 -12.66 -0.10 36.79
N GLY A 138 -13.35 -1.21 36.54
CA GLY A 138 -14.63 -1.56 37.19
C GLY A 138 -15.88 -1.15 36.42
N ILE A 139 -15.75 -0.60 35.21
CA ILE A 139 -16.91 -0.26 34.37
C ILE A 139 -17.45 -1.54 33.71
N GLY A 140 -18.78 -1.71 33.67
CA GLY A 140 -19.41 -2.81 32.96
C GLY A 140 -19.05 -2.81 31.47
N ARG A 141 -18.72 -3.97 30.89
CA ARG A 141 -18.25 -4.08 29.49
C ARG A 141 -19.19 -3.43 28.48
N GLU A 142 -20.50 -3.71 28.59
CA GLU A 142 -21.51 -3.16 27.68
C GLU A 142 -21.64 -1.64 27.82
N GLU A 143 -21.54 -1.14 29.05
CA GLU A 143 -21.61 0.29 29.33
C GLU A 143 -20.38 1.03 28.77
N ALA A 144 -19.19 0.50 29.03
CA ALA A 144 -17.93 1.01 28.48
C ALA A 144 -17.95 1.00 26.94
N HIS A 145 -18.38 -0.09 26.33
CA HIS A 145 -18.51 -0.18 24.87
C HIS A 145 -19.52 0.82 24.31
N GLY A 146 -20.65 1.03 24.99
CA GLY A 146 -21.65 2.04 24.63
C GLY A 146 -21.07 3.46 24.61
N VAL A 147 -20.33 3.83 25.66
CA VAL A 147 -19.63 5.13 25.74
C VAL A 147 -18.58 5.28 24.64
N ILE A 148 -17.73 4.27 24.45
CA ILE A 148 -16.69 4.28 23.42
C ILE A 148 -17.31 4.47 22.04
N LYS A 149 -18.36 3.70 21.73
CA LYS A 149 -19.07 3.78 20.46
C LYS A 149 -19.69 5.16 20.22
N LYS A 150 -20.36 5.74 21.24
CA LYS A 150 -20.96 7.09 21.16
C LYS A 150 -19.91 8.13 20.74
N HIS A 151 -18.78 8.16 21.43
CA HIS A 151 -17.72 9.14 21.15
C HIS A 151 -16.97 8.87 19.85
N ALA A 152 -16.69 7.60 19.53
CA ALA A 152 -16.04 7.24 18.27
C ALA A 152 -16.89 7.63 17.04
N ILE A 153 -18.21 7.39 17.11
CA ILE A 153 -19.13 7.81 16.03
C ILE A 153 -19.20 9.34 15.93
N ALA A 154 -19.30 10.04 17.07
CA ALA A 154 -19.34 11.50 17.09
C ALA A 154 -18.07 12.11 16.46
N GLU A 155 -16.89 11.61 16.84
CA GLU A 155 -15.60 12.06 16.30
C GLU A 155 -15.53 11.80 14.78
N ALA A 156 -15.86 10.58 14.34
CA ALA A 156 -15.86 10.22 12.93
C ALA A 156 -16.83 11.09 12.09
N LEU A 157 -18.01 11.41 12.65
CA LEU A 157 -18.96 12.31 12.00
C LEU A 157 -18.46 13.75 11.96
N GLY A 158 -17.81 14.23 13.03
CA GLY A 158 -17.18 15.55 13.07
C GLY A 158 -16.09 15.69 11.99
N MET A 159 -15.21 14.69 11.88
CA MET A 159 -14.17 14.67 10.83
C MET A 159 -14.77 14.70 9.42
N ARG A 160 -15.88 13.98 9.16
CA ARG A 160 -16.49 13.88 7.82
C ARG A 160 -17.39 15.05 7.46
N LYS A 161 -18.21 15.52 8.40
CA LYS A 161 -19.23 16.54 8.14
C LYS A 161 -18.76 17.97 8.41
N GLN A 162 -17.81 18.14 9.33
CA GLN A 162 -17.34 19.46 9.78
C GLN A 162 -15.88 19.71 9.41
N GLY A 163 -15.18 18.71 8.84
CA GLY A 163 -13.78 18.86 8.45
C GLY A 163 -12.82 19.06 9.62
N LEU A 164 -13.18 18.56 10.82
CA LEU A 164 -12.31 18.66 11.99
C LEU A 164 -10.97 17.99 11.71
N SER A 165 -9.89 18.70 12.02
CA SER A 165 -8.52 18.22 11.92
C SER A 165 -8.09 17.53 13.22
N GLY A 166 -7.34 16.44 13.09
CA GLY A 166 -6.89 15.61 14.22
C GLY A 166 -7.96 14.62 14.69
N ASN A 167 -7.69 14.02 15.86
CA ASN A 167 -8.57 13.07 16.51
C ASN A 167 -8.56 13.32 18.02
N ARG A 168 -9.72 13.69 18.57
CA ARG A 168 -9.90 14.05 19.99
C ARG A 168 -10.55 12.95 20.81
N LEU A 169 -10.65 11.73 20.26
CA LEU A 169 -11.36 10.62 20.89
C LEU A 169 -10.87 10.34 22.32
N MET A 170 -9.56 10.33 22.55
CA MET A 170 -9.01 10.07 23.90
C MET A 170 -9.38 11.16 24.91
N ILE A 171 -9.35 12.42 24.49
CA ILE A 171 -9.75 13.58 25.30
C ILE A 171 -11.24 13.49 25.66
N ASN A 172 -12.07 13.21 24.66
CA ASN A 172 -13.52 13.12 24.81
C ASN A 172 -13.92 11.95 25.72
N LEU A 173 -13.24 10.81 25.61
CA LEU A 173 -13.48 9.64 26.48
C LEU A 173 -13.04 9.91 27.92
N ALA A 174 -11.87 10.50 28.13
CA ALA A 174 -11.41 10.86 29.48
C ALA A 174 -12.32 11.89 30.17
N SER A 175 -13.03 12.71 29.39
CA SER A 175 -13.97 13.72 29.88
C SER A 175 -15.37 13.16 30.16
N GLU A 176 -15.71 11.95 29.69
CA GLU A 176 -17.01 11.35 29.95
C GLU A 176 -17.15 11.04 31.46
N PRO A 177 -18.29 11.39 32.11
CA PRO A 177 -18.48 11.17 33.54
C PRO A 177 -18.15 9.76 34.00
N LEU A 178 -18.62 8.73 33.28
CA LEU A 178 -18.37 7.33 33.61
C LEU A 178 -16.88 6.97 33.63
N PHE A 179 -16.11 7.47 32.65
CA PHE A 179 -14.67 7.20 32.56
C PHE A 179 -13.89 8.00 33.61
N LYS A 180 -14.29 9.26 33.82
CA LYS A 180 -13.69 10.16 34.80
C LYS A 180 -13.88 9.65 36.23
N GLU A 181 -15.08 9.20 36.59
CA GLU A 181 -15.40 8.62 37.90
C GLU A 181 -14.63 7.32 38.15
N ALA A 182 -14.35 6.55 37.11
CA ALA A 182 -13.51 5.35 37.16
C ALA A 182 -11.99 5.64 37.17
N GLY A 183 -11.59 6.91 37.29
CA GLY A 183 -10.18 7.33 37.35
C GLY A 183 -9.41 7.14 36.04
N ILE A 184 -10.10 7.10 34.89
CA ILE A 184 -9.48 6.96 33.58
C ILE A 184 -9.15 8.36 33.06
N THR A 185 -7.85 8.71 33.09
CA THR A 185 -7.36 10.03 32.67
C THR A 185 -6.99 10.07 31.20
N GLU A 186 -6.93 11.27 30.63
CA GLU A 186 -6.44 11.50 29.27
C GLU A 186 -5.01 10.98 29.10
N GLU A 187 -4.15 11.20 30.10
CA GLU A 187 -2.75 10.74 30.09
C GLU A 187 -2.68 9.21 29.97
N LYS A 188 -3.52 8.48 30.72
CA LYS A 188 -3.60 7.02 30.68
C LYS A 188 -4.11 6.49 29.34
N LEU A 189 -5.05 7.20 28.70
CA LEU A 189 -5.55 6.81 27.38
C LEU A 189 -4.54 7.16 26.28
N SER A 190 -3.91 8.32 26.38
CA SER A 190 -2.93 8.81 25.39
C SER A 190 -1.62 8.03 25.45
N SER A 191 -1.25 7.47 26.61
CA SER A 191 -0.08 6.59 26.72
C SER A 191 -0.21 5.34 25.84
N LEU A 192 -1.44 4.87 25.54
CA LEU A 192 -1.66 3.76 24.60
C LEU A 192 -1.19 4.09 23.19
N LEU A 193 -1.15 5.37 22.82
CA LEU A 193 -0.83 5.82 21.46
C LEU A 193 0.64 6.16 21.27
N GLN A 194 1.45 6.16 22.34
CA GLN A 194 2.86 6.52 22.29
C GLN A 194 3.69 5.46 21.55
N ASP A 195 3.45 4.18 21.85
CA ASP A 195 4.12 3.08 21.16
C ASP A 195 3.29 2.58 19.97
N LYS A 196 3.45 3.25 18.83
CA LYS A 196 2.78 2.85 17.57
C LYS A 196 3.19 1.46 17.10
N ARG A 197 4.38 0.97 17.48
CA ARG A 197 4.83 -0.39 17.12
C ARG A 197 4.04 -1.47 17.85
N HIS A 198 3.38 -1.15 18.96
CA HIS A 198 2.46 -2.10 19.58
C HIS A 198 1.37 -2.59 18.62
N PHE A 199 0.98 -1.75 17.65
CA PHE A 199 -0.14 -2.02 16.73
C PHE A 199 0.26 -2.71 15.42
N ILE A 200 1.55 -2.98 15.17
CA ILE A 200 1.99 -3.61 13.91
C ILE A 200 2.07 -5.15 13.99
N GLY A 201 1.78 -5.73 15.16
CA GLY A 201 1.75 -7.17 15.37
C GLY A 201 3.10 -7.83 15.05
N ASN A 202 3.09 -8.78 14.10
CA ASN A 202 4.29 -9.53 13.69
C ASN A 202 4.91 -9.03 12.38
N ALA A 203 4.63 -7.79 11.96
CA ALA A 203 5.09 -7.25 10.68
C ALA A 203 6.61 -7.41 10.48
N ASP A 204 7.43 -7.03 11.47
CA ASP A 204 8.89 -7.13 11.38
C ASP A 204 9.36 -8.57 11.12
N ARG A 205 8.83 -9.54 11.86
CA ARG A 205 9.17 -10.96 11.68
C ARG A 205 8.74 -11.49 10.30
N GLN A 206 7.61 -11.01 9.78
CA GLN A 206 7.14 -11.40 8.45
C GLN A 206 8.04 -10.82 7.35
N ILE A 207 8.52 -9.58 7.53
CA ILE A 207 9.48 -8.94 6.63
C ILE A 207 10.79 -9.73 6.64
N ASP A 208 11.33 -10.04 7.83
CA ASP A 208 12.57 -10.81 7.98
C ASP A 208 12.48 -12.17 7.27
N ALA A 209 11.36 -12.89 7.43
CA ALA A 209 11.15 -14.19 6.79
C ALA A 209 11.07 -14.11 5.25
N VAL A 210 10.64 -12.96 4.69
CA VAL A 210 10.67 -12.72 3.24
C VAL A 210 12.08 -12.37 2.79
N ILE A 211 12.80 -11.52 3.54
CA ILE A 211 14.19 -11.14 3.25
C ILE A 211 15.08 -12.38 3.22
N GLU A 212 14.95 -13.30 4.18
CA GLU A 212 15.72 -14.55 4.24
C GLU A 212 15.52 -15.40 2.99
N LYS A 213 14.26 -15.61 2.58
CA LYS A 213 13.92 -16.36 1.36
C LYS A 213 14.44 -15.69 0.09
N CYS A 214 14.38 -14.36 0.03
CA CYS A 214 14.95 -13.60 -1.08
C CYS A 214 16.47 -13.73 -1.10
N GLY A 215 17.13 -13.69 0.06
CA GLY A 215 18.58 -13.84 0.20
C GLY A 215 19.11 -15.12 -0.44
N GLU A 216 18.47 -16.27 -0.17
CA GLU A 216 18.85 -17.55 -0.78
C GLU A 216 18.79 -17.53 -2.33
N LEU A 217 17.81 -16.83 -2.89
CA LEU A 217 17.65 -16.69 -4.34
C LEU A 217 18.66 -15.72 -4.94
N LEU A 218 18.90 -14.59 -4.26
CA LEU A 218 19.86 -13.58 -4.69
C LEU A 218 21.28 -14.13 -4.69
N GLU A 219 21.68 -14.89 -3.66
CA GLU A 219 22.97 -15.57 -3.60
C GLU A 219 23.15 -16.60 -4.73
N ARG A 220 22.11 -17.41 -5.00
CA ARG A 220 22.14 -18.38 -6.11
C ARG A 220 22.29 -17.73 -7.48
N HIS A 221 21.83 -16.49 -7.62
CA HIS A 221 21.79 -15.75 -8.89
C HIS A 221 22.51 -14.40 -8.80
N GLU A 222 23.66 -14.35 -8.10
CA GLU A 222 24.40 -13.11 -7.77
C GLU A 222 24.58 -12.16 -8.96
N LYS A 223 25.04 -12.67 -10.10
CA LYS A 223 25.23 -11.86 -11.32
C LYS A 223 23.93 -11.26 -11.87
N ALA A 224 22.80 -11.96 -11.73
CA ALA A 224 21.50 -11.44 -12.16
C ALA A 224 20.91 -10.48 -11.12
N ALA A 225 21.20 -10.70 -9.83
CA ALA A 225 20.78 -9.83 -8.74
C ALA A 225 21.42 -8.43 -8.82
N SER A 226 22.61 -8.31 -9.40
CA SER A 226 23.30 -7.03 -9.62
C SER A 226 22.86 -6.28 -10.87
N TYR A 227 21.75 -6.68 -11.50
CA TYR A 227 21.24 -6.01 -12.69
C TYR A 227 20.65 -4.64 -12.32
N GLU A 228 21.06 -3.61 -13.04
CA GLU A 228 20.49 -2.26 -12.94
C GLU A 228 19.73 -1.92 -14.22
N PRO A 229 18.54 -1.32 -14.12
CA PRO A 229 17.74 -1.03 -15.28
C PRO A 229 18.34 0.12 -16.10
N GLY A 230 18.02 0.15 -17.39
CA GLY A 230 18.33 1.30 -18.23
C GLY A 230 17.62 2.56 -17.75
N GLY A 231 18.17 3.72 -18.15
CA GLY A 231 17.52 5.00 -17.89
C GLY A 231 16.18 5.10 -18.62
N ILE A 232 15.11 5.31 -17.86
CA ILE A 232 13.78 5.54 -18.44
C ILE A 232 13.62 7.04 -18.70
N LEU A 233 13.07 7.39 -19.86
CA LEU A 233 12.79 8.77 -20.32
C LEU A 233 12.18 9.66 -19.23
#